data_AF-A0A948EWV9-F1
#
_entry.id   AF-A0A948EWV9-F1
#
_cell.length_a   1.000
_cell.length_b   1.000
_cell.length_c   1.000
_cell.angle_alpha   90.00
_cell.angle_beta   90.00
_cell.angle_gamma   90.00
#
_symmetry.space_group_name_H-M   'P 1'
#
loop_
_entity.id
_entity.type
_entity.pdbx_description
1 polymer ?
#
loop_
_entity_poly.entity_id
_entity_poly.type
_entity_poly.pdbx_seq_one_letter_code
_entity_poly.pdbx_strand_id
1 'polypeptide(L)'
;MVPHLTTALTGPLLELERQFIEAQGDIEHWLRLQWLAHPAPFYSSVDLRNAGFKLAPVDTNLFPGGFNNLNPDFLPLAVQAAQVAVEKMCADARSFLIIPENHTRNLYYLQNVAALADIITKTGLSVRIGSLIPDLAEPLVLDLPDGGVLTLEPVRREGNRLRLGPGSESGTSFDPCSILLNNDLTSGAPAIPQGLDPSQTMLPPLHAGWATRSKSKHFAAYDGVAHDFAGLIGIDPWL
;
A
#
# COMPACT_ATOMS: atom_id res chain seq x y z
N MET A 1 -6.38 -11.76 -24.89
CA MET A 1 -7.80 -11.97 -24.50
C MET A 1 -8.01 -11.29 -23.18
N VAL A 2 -9.09 -10.53 -23.01
CA VAL A 2 -9.42 -9.84 -21.75
C VAL A 2 -10.74 -10.40 -21.19
N PRO A 3 -11.03 -10.24 -19.89
CA PRO A 3 -12.32 -10.66 -19.33
C PRO A 3 -13.49 -9.93 -19.99
N HIS A 4 -14.59 -10.65 -20.21
CA HIS A 4 -15.86 -10.10 -20.71
C HIS A 4 -17.01 -10.49 -19.79
N LEU A 5 -18.00 -9.61 -19.65
CA LEU A 5 -19.23 -9.92 -18.92
C LEU A 5 -20.02 -10.99 -19.66
N THR A 6 -20.39 -12.06 -18.96
CA THR A 6 -21.25 -13.14 -19.49
C THR A 6 -22.72 -12.94 -19.08
N THR A 7 -23.15 -11.67 -18.99
CA THR A 7 -24.53 -11.27 -18.64
C THR A 7 -25.04 -10.25 -19.64
N ALA A 8 -26.33 -10.32 -19.96
CA ALA A 8 -27.02 -9.31 -20.76
C ALA A 8 -27.56 -8.14 -19.91
N LEU A 9 -27.55 -8.27 -18.58
CA LEU A 9 -28.09 -7.27 -17.66
C LEU A 9 -26.99 -6.28 -17.28
N THR A 10 -26.79 -5.28 -18.13
CA THR A 10 -25.80 -4.20 -17.94
C THR A 10 -26.43 -2.80 -17.88
N GLY A 11 -27.78 -2.71 -17.87
CA GLY A 11 -28.49 -1.42 -17.84
C GLY A 11 -28.06 -0.50 -16.69
N PRO A 12 -28.07 -0.97 -15.42
CA PRO A 12 -27.61 -0.15 -14.30
C PRO A 12 -26.14 0.26 -14.41
N LEU A 13 -25.26 -0.64 -14.89
CA LEU A 13 -23.85 -0.32 -15.12
C LEU A 13 -23.68 0.80 -16.16
N LEU A 14 -24.39 0.71 -17.30
CA LEU A 14 -24.29 1.73 -18.36
C LEU A 14 -24.82 3.09 -17.89
N GLU A 15 -25.88 3.10 -17.07
CA GLU A 15 -26.40 4.33 -16.48
C GLU A 15 -25.41 4.92 -15.46
N LEU A 16 -24.81 4.08 -14.61
CA LEU A 16 -23.75 4.48 -13.69
C LEU A 16 -22.57 5.11 -14.44
N GLU A 17 -22.08 4.46 -15.49
CA GLU A 17 -20.98 4.96 -16.34
C GLU A 17 -21.33 6.31 -16.98
N ARG A 18 -22.56 6.45 -17.50
CA ARG A 18 -23.04 7.71 -18.09
C ARG A 18 -23.00 8.85 -17.07
N GLN A 19 -23.52 8.63 -15.86
CA GLN A 19 -23.52 9.64 -14.79
C GLN A 19 -22.09 10.03 -14.38
N PHE A 20 -21.17 9.06 -14.27
CA PHE A 20 -19.77 9.33 -13.97
C PHE A 20 -19.09 10.19 -15.04
N ILE A 21 -19.36 9.93 -16.32
CA ILE A 21 -18.81 10.70 -17.44
C ILE A 21 -19.39 12.12 -17.46
N GLU A 22 -20.70 12.26 -17.30
CA GLU A 22 -21.38 13.55 -17.28
C GLU A 22 -20.94 14.43 -16.08
N ALA A 23 -20.67 13.82 -14.92
CA ALA A 23 -20.28 14.50 -13.69
C ALA A 23 -18.76 14.53 -13.43
N GLN A 24 -17.92 14.21 -14.42
CA GLN A 24 -16.46 14.04 -14.22
C GLN A 24 -15.81 15.26 -13.52
N GLY A 25 -16.15 16.48 -13.93
CA GLY A 25 -15.60 17.70 -13.33
C GLY A 25 -15.94 17.87 -11.86
N ASP A 26 -17.18 17.56 -11.48
CA ASP A 26 -17.68 17.63 -10.11
C ASP A 26 -17.07 16.54 -9.23
N ILE A 27 -16.95 15.32 -9.75
CA ILE A 27 -16.28 14.19 -9.07
C ILE A 27 -14.84 14.54 -8.73
N GLU A 28 -14.07 15.01 -9.71
CA GLU A 28 -12.65 15.36 -9.52
C GLU A 28 -12.48 16.52 -8.52
N HIS A 29 -13.39 17.50 -8.55
CA HIS A 29 -13.40 18.59 -7.58
C HIS A 29 -13.72 18.09 -6.17
N TRP A 30 -14.76 17.28 -6.02
CA TRP A 30 -15.14 16.70 -4.74
C TRP A 30 -14.02 15.86 -4.15
N LEU A 31 -13.38 14.99 -4.93
CA LEU A 31 -12.25 14.19 -4.50
C LEU A 31 -11.10 15.07 -3.98
N ARG A 32 -10.72 16.13 -4.71
CA ARG A 32 -9.69 17.08 -4.24
C ARG A 32 -10.01 17.67 -2.88
N LEU A 33 -11.28 18.04 -2.62
CA LEU A 33 -11.71 18.55 -1.32
C LEU A 33 -11.66 17.46 -0.23
N GLN A 34 -12.08 16.23 -0.53
CA GLN A 34 -11.98 15.12 0.42
C GLN A 34 -10.53 14.86 0.82
N TRP A 35 -9.59 14.88 -0.13
CA TRP A 35 -8.17 14.65 0.17
C TRP A 35 -7.50 15.76 1.00
N LEU A 36 -8.06 16.97 1.02
CA LEU A 36 -7.60 18.04 1.92
C LEU A 36 -7.99 17.76 3.38
N ALA A 37 -9.19 17.22 3.59
CA ALA A 37 -9.68 16.87 4.93
C ALA A 37 -9.17 15.51 5.41
N HIS A 38 -8.97 14.57 4.48
CA HIS A 38 -8.66 13.17 4.75
C HIS A 38 -7.46 12.73 3.91
N PRO A 39 -6.22 12.83 4.43
CA PRO A 39 -5.03 12.40 3.71
C PRO A 39 -5.11 10.91 3.31
N ALA A 40 -4.76 10.63 2.06
CA ALA A 40 -4.69 9.25 1.55
C ALA A 40 -3.55 8.47 2.22
N PRO A 41 -3.67 7.13 2.37
CA PRO A 41 -2.55 6.29 2.79
C PRO A 41 -1.42 6.32 1.75
N PHE A 42 -0.22 5.90 2.15
CA PHE A 42 0.94 5.80 1.23
C PHE A 42 0.61 4.94 0.00
N TYR A 43 -0.10 3.84 0.23
CA TYR A 43 -0.59 2.93 -0.79
C TYR A 43 -1.86 2.20 -0.34
N SER A 44 -2.61 1.63 -1.28
CA SER A 44 -3.71 0.71 -1.01
C SER A 44 -4.09 -0.05 -2.29
N SER A 45 -4.79 -1.16 -2.13
CA SER A 45 -5.52 -1.84 -3.21
C SER A 45 -6.97 -2.05 -2.81
N VAL A 46 -7.86 -2.00 -3.80
CA VAL A 46 -9.30 -2.22 -3.61
C VAL A 46 -9.78 -3.27 -4.61
N ASP A 47 -10.38 -4.35 -4.11
CA ASP A 47 -11.00 -5.36 -4.96
C ASP A 47 -12.40 -4.91 -5.31
N LEU A 48 -12.73 -4.93 -6.60
CA LEU A 48 -14.06 -4.59 -7.12
C LEU A 48 -14.75 -5.84 -7.67
N ARG A 49 -16.08 -5.88 -7.59
CA ARG A 49 -16.90 -6.84 -8.34
C ARG A 49 -17.91 -6.10 -9.21
N ASN A 50 -17.88 -6.39 -10.50
CA ASN A 50 -18.87 -5.93 -11.46
C ASN A 50 -19.90 -7.05 -11.72
N ALA A 51 -21.13 -6.82 -11.27
CA ALA A 51 -22.25 -7.75 -11.46
C ALA A 51 -23.18 -7.36 -12.63
N GLY A 52 -22.86 -6.29 -13.38
CA GLY A 52 -23.72 -5.68 -14.40
C GLY A 52 -24.87 -4.84 -13.85
N PHE A 53 -25.42 -5.23 -12.69
CA PHE A 53 -26.42 -4.44 -11.94
C PHE A 53 -25.84 -3.67 -10.75
N LYS A 54 -24.58 -3.92 -10.38
CA LYS A 54 -23.88 -3.32 -9.23
C LYS A 54 -22.37 -3.36 -9.44
N LEU A 55 -21.66 -2.30 -9.06
CA LEU A 55 -20.20 -2.22 -9.06
C LEU A 55 -19.73 -1.78 -7.67
N ALA A 56 -19.27 -2.75 -6.87
CA ALA A 56 -18.97 -2.48 -5.46
C ALA A 56 -17.55 -2.93 -5.07
N PRO A 57 -16.90 -2.20 -4.13
CA PRO A 57 -15.72 -2.69 -3.45
C PRO A 57 -16.08 -3.84 -2.51
N VAL A 58 -15.25 -4.88 -2.52
CA VAL A 58 -15.43 -6.08 -1.68
C VAL A 58 -14.27 -6.32 -0.72
N ASP A 59 -13.11 -5.71 -0.99
CA ASP A 59 -11.98 -5.67 -0.07
C ASP A 59 -11.20 -4.37 -0.21
N THR A 60 -10.58 -3.92 0.89
CA THR A 60 -9.63 -2.82 0.90
C THR A 60 -8.43 -3.25 1.72
N ASN A 61 -7.28 -3.31 1.06
CA ASN A 61 -6.02 -3.73 1.65
C ASN A 61 -5.05 -2.54 1.71
N LEU A 62 -4.63 -2.20 2.93
CA LEU A 62 -3.61 -1.17 3.20
C LEU A 62 -2.18 -1.73 3.17
N PHE A 63 -2.01 -3.01 2.83
CA PHE A 63 -0.76 -3.73 2.67
C PHE A 63 -0.78 -4.53 1.35
N PRO A 64 -0.97 -3.86 0.18
CA PRO A 64 -1.07 -4.54 -1.10
C PRO A 64 0.15 -5.42 -1.38
N GLY A 65 -0.09 -6.67 -1.78
CA GLY A 65 0.93 -7.70 -1.98
C GLY A 65 1.09 -8.15 -3.44
N GLY A 66 0.75 -7.29 -4.41
CA GLY A 66 0.71 -7.63 -5.83
C GLY A 66 1.38 -6.62 -6.76
N PHE A 67 2.39 -5.87 -6.32
CA PHE A 67 3.07 -4.86 -7.15
C PHE A 67 3.73 -5.46 -8.40
N ASN A 68 4.15 -6.72 -8.34
CA ASN A 68 4.70 -7.48 -9.47
C ASN A 68 3.66 -7.79 -10.58
N ASN A 69 2.36 -7.59 -10.31
CA ASN A 69 1.28 -7.80 -11.28
C ASN A 69 0.91 -6.52 -12.04
N LEU A 70 1.48 -5.37 -11.68
CA LEU A 70 1.24 -4.11 -12.40
C LEU A 70 1.86 -4.18 -13.80
N ASN A 71 1.20 -3.56 -14.78
CA ASN A 71 1.74 -3.50 -16.13
C ASN A 71 3.04 -2.64 -16.11
N PRO A 72 4.19 -3.19 -16.56
CA PRO A 72 5.48 -2.48 -16.54
C PRO A 72 5.47 -1.17 -17.34
N ASP A 73 4.60 -1.03 -18.35
CA ASP A 73 4.45 0.20 -19.14
C ASP A 73 4.02 1.40 -18.27
N PHE A 74 3.37 1.15 -17.13
CA PHE A 74 2.94 2.19 -16.18
C PHE A 74 3.92 2.40 -15.03
N LEU A 75 5.12 1.83 -15.07
CA LEU A 75 6.15 2.07 -14.05
C LEU A 75 6.44 3.58 -13.84
N PRO A 76 6.55 4.42 -14.89
CA PRO A 76 6.75 5.87 -14.68
C PRO A 76 5.63 6.52 -13.87
N LEU A 77 4.37 6.09 -14.08
CA LEU A 77 3.22 6.58 -13.33
C LEU A 77 3.27 6.14 -11.86
N ALA A 78 3.65 4.88 -11.61
CA ALA A 78 3.81 4.37 -10.25
C ALA A 78 4.91 5.12 -9.48
N VAL A 79 6.05 5.39 -10.13
CA VAL A 79 7.15 6.18 -9.55
C VAL A 79 6.70 7.61 -9.25
N GLN A 80 5.98 8.26 -10.16
CA GLN A 80 5.45 9.60 -9.93
C GLN A 80 4.47 9.64 -8.75
N ALA A 81 3.57 8.65 -8.65
CA ALA A 81 2.64 8.56 -7.52
C ALA A 81 3.37 8.32 -6.18
N ALA A 82 4.38 7.45 -6.18
CA ALA A 82 5.22 7.21 -5.01
C ALA A 82 5.98 8.47 -4.58
N GLN A 83 6.53 9.25 -5.51
CA GLN A 83 7.18 10.52 -5.23
C GLN A 83 6.23 11.49 -4.50
N VAL A 84 5.00 11.64 -4.98
CA VAL A 84 3.98 12.49 -4.33
C VAL A 84 3.64 11.97 -2.92
N ALA A 85 3.55 10.66 -2.73
CA ALA A 85 3.30 10.06 -1.41
C ALA A 85 4.47 10.32 -0.45
N VAL A 86 5.72 10.18 -0.91
CA VAL A 86 6.92 10.49 -0.14
C VAL A 86 6.94 11.96 0.27
N GLU A 87 6.71 12.89 -0.65
CA GLU A 87 6.71 14.33 -0.36
C GLU A 87 5.65 14.73 0.67
N LYS A 88 4.47 14.12 0.61
CA LYS A 88 3.39 14.39 1.57
C LYS A 88 3.66 13.83 2.96
N MET A 89 4.40 12.72 3.05
CA MET A 89 4.54 11.97 4.31
C MET A 89 5.89 12.20 4.99
N CYS A 90 6.98 12.32 4.23
CA CYS A 90 8.34 12.50 4.74
C CYS A 90 9.23 13.17 3.67
N ALA A 91 9.06 14.47 3.45
CA ALA A 91 9.77 15.22 2.40
C ALA A 91 11.30 15.28 2.59
N ASP A 92 11.80 15.11 3.81
CA ASP A 92 13.22 15.06 4.15
C ASP A 92 13.81 13.65 4.11
N ALA A 93 13.02 12.66 3.66
CA ALA A 93 13.42 11.28 3.63
C ALA A 93 14.62 11.04 2.71
N ARG A 94 15.60 10.30 3.24
CA ARG A 94 16.75 9.79 2.46
C ARG A 94 16.83 8.27 2.47
N SER A 95 16.39 7.67 3.56
CA SER A 95 16.52 6.24 3.84
C SER A 95 15.16 5.67 4.21
N PHE A 96 14.73 4.64 3.49
CA PHE A 96 13.40 4.04 3.60
C PHE A 96 13.51 2.55 3.87
N LEU A 97 12.84 2.07 4.91
CA LEU A 97 12.84 0.66 5.31
C LEU A 97 11.52 0.01 4.92
N ILE A 98 11.58 -1.09 4.16
CA ILE A 98 10.40 -1.93 3.90
C ILE A 98 10.47 -3.13 4.84
N ILE A 99 9.37 -3.40 5.56
CA ILE A 99 9.22 -4.59 6.39
C ILE A 99 8.17 -5.50 5.73
N PRO A 100 8.58 -6.63 5.13
CA PRO A 100 7.67 -7.57 4.48
C PRO A 100 7.08 -8.57 5.48
N GLU A 101 6.22 -9.46 4.98
CA GLU A 101 5.77 -10.66 5.68
C GLU A 101 6.94 -11.57 6.04
N ASN A 102 6.79 -12.33 7.13
CA ASN A 102 7.84 -13.23 7.61
C ASN A 102 8.00 -14.50 6.74
N HIS A 103 7.06 -14.76 5.83
CA HIS A 103 7.04 -15.98 5.04
C HIS A 103 7.89 -15.84 3.76
N THR A 104 8.97 -16.62 3.68
CA THR A 104 9.89 -16.62 2.52
C THR A 104 9.58 -17.67 1.47
N ARG A 105 8.54 -18.49 1.66
CA ARG A 105 8.19 -19.59 0.73
C ARG A 105 7.37 -19.15 -0.48
N ASN A 106 6.69 -18.00 -0.38
CA ASN A 106 5.86 -17.50 -1.46
C ASN A 106 6.71 -16.63 -2.40
N LEU A 107 7.22 -17.23 -3.47
CA LEU A 107 8.10 -16.54 -4.43
C LEU A 107 7.41 -15.36 -5.13
N TYR A 108 6.11 -15.44 -5.40
CA TYR A 108 5.34 -14.32 -5.98
C TYR A 108 5.26 -13.14 -5.03
N TYR A 109 5.12 -13.40 -3.73
CA TYR A 109 5.16 -12.35 -2.73
C TYR A 109 6.56 -11.70 -2.63
N LEU A 110 7.64 -12.47 -2.76
CA LEU A 110 8.99 -11.91 -2.81
C LEU A 110 9.20 -11.02 -4.06
N GLN A 111 8.66 -11.41 -5.22
CA GLN A 111 8.64 -10.56 -6.41
C GLN A 111 7.84 -9.28 -6.18
N ASN A 112 6.72 -9.34 -5.45
CA ASN A 112 5.98 -8.16 -5.03
C ASN A 112 6.86 -7.21 -4.19
N VAL A 113 7.60 -7.71 -3.20
CA VAL A 113 8.49 -6.89 -2.37
C VAL A 113 9.60 -6.26 -3.21
N ALA A 114 10.18 -7.03 -4.15
CA ALA A 114 11.17 -6.51 -5.09
C ALA A 114 10.60 -5.39 -5.97
N ALA A 115 9.42 -5.58 -6.55
CA ALA A 115 8.76 -4.58 -7.39
C ALA A 115 8.42 -3.30 -6.60
N LEU A 116 7.93 -3.44 -5.37
CA LEU A 116 7.67 -2.31 -4.48
C LEU A 116 8.97 -1.55 -4.14
N ALA A 117 10.04 -2.26 -3.79
CA ALA A 117 11.34 -1.67 -3.51
C ALA A 117 11.90 -0.94 -4.73
N ASP A 118 11.73 -1.49 -5.93
CA ASP A 118 12.19 -0.87 -7.18
C ASP A 118 11.46 0.45 -7.47
N ILE A 119 10.13 0.49 -7.30
CA ILE A 119 9.32 1.70 -7.46
C ILE A 119 9.81 2.81 -6.53
N ILE A 120 10.00 2.48 -5.23
CA ILE A 120 10.41 3.47 -4.22
C ILE A 120 11.87 3.89 -4.43
N THR A 121 12.76 2.99 -4.83
CA THR A 121 14.17 3.34 -5.13
C THR A 121 14.24 4.34 -6.29
N LYS A 122 13.36 4.21 -7.29
CA LYS A 122 13.28 5.14 -8.43
C LYS A 122 12.79 6.54 -8.07
N THR A 123 12.29 6.78 -6.86
CA THR A 123 12.02 8.13 -6.34
C THR A 123 13.27 8.81 -5.78
N GLY A 124 14.44 8.14 -5.82
CA GLY A 124 15.72 8.66 -5.32
C GLY A 124 15.99 8.35 -3.84
N LEU A 125 15.17 7.50 -3.20
CA LEU A 125 15.37 7.05 -1.83
C LEU A 125 16.33 5.86 -1.76
N SER A 126 17.14 5.79 -0.70
CA SER A 126 17.88 4.59 -0.34
C SER A 126 16.93 3.60 0.34
N VAL A 127 16.54 2.53 -0.37
CA VAL A 127 15.60 1.53 0.14
C VAL A 127 16.35 0.28 0.59
N ARG A 128 16.03 -0.22 1.78
CA ARG A 128 16.49 -1.53 2.27
C ARG A 128 15.32 -2.31 2.85
N ILE A 129 15.47 -3.63 2.93
CA ILE A 129 14.39 -4.54 3.34
C ILE A 129 14.76 -5.19 4.67
N GLY A 130 13.98 -4.86 5.69
CA GLY A 130 14.16 -5.35 7.05
C GLY A 130 13.23 -6.52 7.35
N SER A 131 13.80 -7.65 7.74
CA SER A 131 13.05 -8.83 8.15
C SER A 131 12.83 -8.88 9.66
N LEU A 132 11.64 -9.35 10.05
CA LEU A 132 11.26 -9.70 11.41
C LEU A 132 11.20 -11.22 11.63
N ILE A 133 11.81 -12.01 10.74
CA ILE A 133 11.94 -13.46 10.90
C ILE A 133 12.68 -13.75 12.22
N PRO A 134 12.11 -14.58 13.12
CA PRO A 134 12.78 -14.95 14.36
C PRO A 134 14.16 -15.56 14.09
N ASP A 135 15.13 -15.20 14.93
CA ASP A 135 16.49 -15.75 14.92
C ASP A 135 17.32 -15.52 13.64
N LEU A 136 16.89 -14.59 12.77
CA LEU A 136 17.70 -14.16 11.63
C LEU A 136 18.92 -13.35 12.14
N ALA A 137 20.11 -13.94 12.05
CA ALA A 137 21.35 -13.31 12.53
C ALA A 137 22.10 -12.52 11.44
N GLU A 138 22.02 -12.98 10.19
CA GLU A 138 22.75 -12.46 9.03
C GLU A 138 21.78 -12.17 7.86
N PRO A 139 22.15 -11.29 6.91
CA PRO A 139 21.35 -11.04 5.72
C PRO A 139 21.06 -12.34 4.94
N LEU A 140 19.78 -12.55 4.62
CA LEU A 140 19.31 -13.67 3.82
C LEU A 140 19.11 -13.22 2.37
N VAL A 141 19.91 -13.77 1.47
CA VAL A 141 19.80 -13.54 0.02
C VAL A 141 18.89 -14.59 -0.60
N LEU A 142 17.90 -14.14 -1.38
CA LEU A 142 16.89 -14.97 -2.01
C LEU A 142 16.89 -14.71 -3.51
N ASP A 143 17.06 -15.77 -4.30
CA ASP A 143 16.90 -15.71 -5.76
C ASP A 143 15.41 -15.67 -6.11
N LEU A 144 15.04 -14.79 -7.04
CA LEU A 144 13.67 -14.62 -7.52
C LEU A 144 13.45 -15.39 -8.83
N PRO A 145 12.21 -15.84 -9.13
CA PRO A 145 11.91 -16.57 -10.36
C PRO A 145 12.22 -15.84 -11.68
N ASP A 146 12.27 -14.51 -11.64
CA ASP A 146 12.59 -13.63 -12.77
C ASP A 146 14.10 -13.36 -12.94
N GLY A 147 14.94 -13.99 -12.11
CA GLY A 147 16.39 -13.78 -12.09
C GLY A 147 16.84 -12.58 -11.24
N GLY A 148 15.91 -11.88 -10.58
CA GLY A 148 16.23 -10.88 -9.58
C GLY A 148 16.76 -11.50 -8.28
N VAL A 149 17.27 -10.64 -7.39
CA VAL A 149 17.76 -11.03 -6.07
C VAL A 149 17.14 -10.12 -5.01
N LEU A 150 16.65 -10.71 -3.92
CA LEU A 150 16.12 -10.00 -2.77
C LEU A 150 16.98 -10.26 -1.55
N THR A 151 17.44 -9.21 -0.88
CA THR A 151 18.20 -9.33 0.38
C THR A 151 17.32 -8.90 1.55
N LEU A 152 17.06 -9.84 2.45
CA LEU A 152 16.33 -9.62 3.69
C LEU A 152 17.32 -9.43 4.84
N GLU A 153 17.22 -8.33 5.56
CA GLU A 153 18.21 -7.98 6.58
C GLU A 153 17.61 -7.99 7.98
N PRO A 154 18.32 -8.50 8.99
CA PRO A 154 17.78 -8.57 10.34
C PRO A 154 17.58 -7.17 10.91
N VAL A 155 16.32 -6.83 11.24
CA VAL A 155 15.99 -5.56 11.89
C VAL A 155 16.49 -5.59 13.33
N ARG A 156 17.21 -4.53 13.72
CA ARG A 156 17.69 -4.32 15.08
C ARG A 156 16.98 -3.11 15.68
N ARG A 157 16.53 -3.26 16.92
CA ARG A 157 16.01 -2.14 17.71
C ARG A 157 17.13 -1.56 18.57
N GLU A 158 17.54 -0.34 18.25
CA GLU A 158 18.52 0.43 19.03
C GLU A 158 17.77 1.56 19.76
N GLY A 159 17.53 1.37 21.05
CA GLY A 159 16.63 2.26 21.81
C GLY A 159 15.21 2.24 21.24
N ASN A 160 14.75 3.40 20.77
CA ASN A 160 13.42 3.55 20.14
C ASN A 160 13.48 3.62 18.61
N ARG A 161 14.60 3.23 17.99
CA ARG A 161 14.72 3.24 16.52
C ARG A 161 14.93 1.85 15.95
N LEU A 162 14.31 1.57 14.81
CA LEU A 162 14.62 0.39 14.00
C LEU A 162 15.72 0.73 13.01
N ARG A 163 16.75 -0.10 12.97
CA ARG A 163 17.95 0.08 12.14
C ARG A 163 18.37 -1.23 11.51
N LEU A 164 19.13 -1.14 10.43
CA LEU A 164 19.81 -2.28 9.83
C LEU A 164 21.32 -2.17 10.07
N GLY A 165 22.00 -3.31 9.96
CA GLY A 165 23.45 -3.36 9.99
C GLY A 165 24.10 -2.48 8.91
N PRO A 166 25.41 -2.20 9.05
CA PRO A 166 26.12 -1.45 8.03
C PRO A 166 25.99 -2.13 6.68
N GLY A 167 25.66 -1.35 5.65
CA GLY A 167 25.70 -1.83 4.27
C GLY A 167 27.15 -2.05 3.82
N SER A 168 27.33 -2.70 2.67
CA SER A 168 28.67 -2.92 2.07
C SER A 168 29.43 -1.62 1.78
N GLU A 169 28.75 -0.48 1.73
CA GLU A 169 29.30 0.77 1.21
C GLU A 169 29.61 1.86 2.27
N SER A 170 28.94 1.89 3.44
CA SER A 170 29.05 3.05 4.35
C SER A 170 29.73 2.79 5.70
N GLY A 171 29.93 1.53 6.10
CA GLY A 171 30.48 1.18 7.42
C GLY A 171 29.64 1.66 8.63
N THR A 172 28.50 2.31 8.38
CA THR A 172 27.58 2.87 9.37
C THR A 172 26.24 2.17 9.30
N SER A 173 25.58 1.99 10.45
CA SER A 173 24.22 1.41 10.51
C SER A 173 23.24 2.23 9.66
N PHE A 174 22.35 1.56 8.94
CA PHE A 174 21.31 2.23 8.19
C PHE A 174 20.17 2.62 9.12
N ASP A 175 19.92 3.93 9.19
CA ASP A 175 18.89 4.55 10.02
C ASP A 175 17.80 5.14 9.11
N PRO A 176 16.68 4.44 8.92
CA PRO A 176 15.58 4.93 8.10
C PRO A 176 14.83 6.06 8.82
N CYS A 177 14.34 7.01 8.03
CA CYS A 177 13.41 8.04 8.47
C CYS A 177 11.94 7.59 8.36
N SER A 178 11.67 6.65 7.46
CA SER A 178 10.33 6.08 7.24
C SER A 178 10.41 4.56 7.11
N ILE A 179 9.39 3.91 7.65
CA ILE A 179 9.27 2.45 7.71
C ILE A 179 7.92 2.08 7.11
N LEU A 180 7.93 1.43 5.95
CA LEU A 180 6.75 0.91 5.28
C LEU A 180 6.55 -0.56 5.66
N LEU A 181 5.42 -0.83 6.30
CA LEU A 181 4.93 -2.18 6.51
C LEU A 181 4.28 -2.65 5.22
N ASN A 182 4.84 -3.69 4.61
CA ASN A 182 4.15 -4.57 3.68
C ASN A 182 3.77 -5.89 4.37
N ASN A 183 3.47 -5.80 5.67
CA ASN A 183 3.10 -6.88 6.56
C ASN A 183 1.83 -6.44 7.31
N ASP A 184 0.77 -7.24 7.22
CA ASP A 184 -0.53 -6.90 7.80
C ASP A 184 -0.62 -7.10 9.33
N LEU A 185 0.45 -7.65 9.92
CA LEU A 185 0.61 -7.95 11.33
C LEU A 185 -0.48 -8.86 11.90
N THR A 186 -1.06 -9.74 11.07
CA THR A 186 -2.16 -10.64 11.43
C THR A 186 -1.85 -11.60 12.58
N SER A 187 -0.59 -11.99 12.79
CA SER A 187 -0.15 -12.80 13.94
C SER A 187 -0.07 -12.02 15.26
N GLY A 188 -0.49 -10.74 15.28
CA GLY A 188 -0.32 -9.80 16.36
C GLY A 188 0.86 -8.87 16.10
N ALA A 189 0.70 -7.57 16.43
CA ALA A 189 1.78 -6.60 16.30
C ALA A 189 2.95 -7.03 17.20
N PRO A 190 4.16 -7.30 16.65
CA PRO A 190 5.33 -7.54 17.48
C PRO A 190 5.53 -6.36 18.44
N ALA A 191 6.16 -6.57 19.60
CA ALA A 191 6.54 -5.46 20.48
C ALA A 191 7.50 -4.46 19.78
N ILE A 192 8.15 -4.90 18.70
CA ILE A 192 9.22 -4.19 17.99
C ILE A 192 8.80 -2.81 17.48
N PRO A 193 7.69 -2.63 16.74
CA PRO A 193 7.28 -1.31 16.27
C PRO A 193 6.54 -0.43 17.31
N GLN A 194 6.40 -0.84 18.58
CA GLN A 194 5.75 -0.01 19.60
C GLN A 194 6.71 0.99 20.23
N GLY A 195 6.28 2.24 20.37
CA GLY A 195 7.06 3.31 21.00
C GLY A 195 8.31 3.70 20.21
N LEU A 196 8.23 3.67 18.88
CA LEU A 196 9.29 4.17 18.03
C LEU A 196 9.46 5.68 18.19
N ASP A 197 10.67 6.14 17.92
CA ASP A 197 11.02 7.55 17.81
C ASP A 197 10.03 8.23 16.84
N PRO A 198 9.38 9.36 17.23
CA PRO A 198 8.43 10.06 16.38
C PRO A 198 8.99 10.51 15.03
N SER A 199 10.32 10.59 14.89
CA SER A 199 10.99 10.88 13.61
C SER A 199 11.18 9.65 12.71
N GLN A 200 10.81 8.45 13.17
CA GLN A 200 10.66 7.26 12.32
C GLN A 200 9.17 7.03 12.01
N THR A 201 8.74 7.53 10.86
CA THR A 201 7.34 7.45 10.47
C THR A 201 6.98 6.02 10.04
N MET A 202 5.98 5.43 10.70
CA MET A 202 5.42 4.12 10.33
C MET A 202 4.29 4.30 9.31
N LEU A 203 4.38 3.56 8.20
CA LEU A 203 3.46 3.62 7.07
C LEU A 203 2.88 2.22 6.77
N PRO A 204 1.54 2.04 6.76
CA PRO A 204 0.56 2.91 7.41
C PRO A 204 0.79 2.99 8.94
N PRO A 205 0.21 3.99 9.64
CA PRO A 205 0.29 4.08 11.08
C PRO A 205 -0.25 2.82 11.78
N LEU A 206 0.44 2.33 12.82
CA LEU A 206 0.11 1.05 13.47
C LEU A 206 -1.31 0.96 14.04
N HIS A 207 -1.93 2.09 14.40
CA HIS A 207 -3.31 2.13 14.87
C HIS A 207 -4.33 1.82 13.75
N ALA A 208 -3.91 1.84 12.48
CA ALA A 208 -4.67 1.39 11.32
C ALA A 208 -4.44 -0.10 10.99
N GLY A 209 -3.62 -0.82 11.77
CA GLY A 209 -3.32 -2.24 11.58
C GLY A 209 -4.48 -3.19 11.93
N TRP A 210 -4.34 -4.46 11.54
CA TRP A 210 -5.41 -5.48 11.66
C TRP A 210 -5.95 -5.66 13.09
N ALA A 211 -5.08 -5.57 14.10
CA ALA A 211 -5.43 -5.80 15.51
C ALA A 211 -6.42 -4.77 16.10
N THR A 212 -6.56 -3.59 15.48
CA THR A 212 -7.45 -2.51 15.95
C THR A 212 -8.59 -2.19 14.97
N ARG A 213 -8.61 -2.83 13.80
CA ARG A 213 -9.62 -2.58 12.75
C ARG A 213 -10.93 -3.30 13.08
N SER A 214 -12.03 -2.53 13.15
CA SER A 214 -13.39 -3.08 13.16
C SER A 214 -13.95 -3.10 11.73
N LYS A 215 -14.33 -4.28 11.25
CA LYS A 215 -15.03 -4.43 9.96
C LYS A 215 -16.30 -3.58 9.91
N SER A 216 -17.07 -3.54 11.00
CA SER A 216 -18.28 -2.71 11.10
C SER A 216 -17.99 -1.23 10.94
N LYS A 217 -16.90 -0.71 11.54
CA LYS A 217 -16.49 0.69 11.35
C LYS A 217 -16.07 0.98 9.91
N HIS A 218 -15.38 0.06 9.26
CA HIS A 218 -15.01 0.20 7.85
C HIS A 218 -16.25 0.29 6.95
N PHE A 219 -17.23 -0.60 7.12
CA PHE A 219 -18.47 -0.55 6.34
C PHE A 219 -19.30 0.70 6.65
N ALA A 220 -19.37 1.16 7.91
CA ALA A 220 -20.05 2.40 8.25
C ALA A 220 -19.37 3.64 7.64
N ALA A 221 -18.03 3.66 7.58
CA ALA A 221 -17.30 4.74 6.91
C ALA A 221 -17.55 4.72 5.39
N TYR A 222 -17.52 3.53 4.77
CA TYR A 222 -17.85 3.40 3.35
C TYR A 222 -19.29 3.81 3.05
N ASP A 223 -20.25 3.42 3.90
CA ASP A 223 -21.66 3.79 3.76
C ASP A 223 -21.84 5.31 3.74
N GLY A 224 -21.17 6.05 4.64
CA GLY A 224 -21.18 7.52 4.62
C GLY A 224 -20.63 8.10 3.32
N VAL A 225 -19.46 7.61 2.88
CA VAL A 225 -18.83 8.05 1.62
C VAL A 225 -19.72 7.76 0.40
N ALA A 226 -20.34 6.58 0.37
CA ALA A 226 -21.22 6.16 -0.72
C ALA A 226 -22.48 7.04 -0.79
N HIS A 227 -23.08 7.39 0.35
CA HIS A 227 -24.24 8.28 0.37
C HIS A 227 -23.89 9.71 -0.05
N ASP A 228 -22.79 10.27 0.46
CA ASP A 228 -22.34 11.62 0.10
C ASP A 228 -22.02 11.72 -1.39
N PHE A 229 -21.29 10.72 -1.91
CA PHE A 229 -20.92 10.65 -3.32
C PHE A 229 -22.15 10.41 -4.22
N ALA A 230 -23.06 9.53 -3.82
CA ALA A 230 -24.31 9.28 -4.55
C ALA A 230 -25.17 10.54 -4.63
N GLY A 231 -25.25 11.30 -3.54
CA GLY A 231 -25.93 12.60 -3.49
C GLY A 231 -25.31 13.65 -4.42
N LEU A 232 -23.99 13.65 -4.58
CA LEU A 232 -23.28 14.57 -5.49
C LEU A 232 -23.68 14.37 -6.95
N ILE A 233 -23.76 13.12 -7.41
CA ILE A 233 -23.97 12.81 -8.84
C ILE A 233 -25.36 12.24 -9.15
N GLY A 234 -26.25 12.16 -8.16
CA GLY A 234 -27.65 11.76 -8.35
C GLY A 234 -27.86 10.28 -8.68
N ILE A 235 -27.04 9.38 -8.12
CA ILE A 235 -27.19 7.93 -8.29
C ILE A 235 -27.81 7.25 -7.06
N ASP A 236 -28.28 6.01 -7.21
CA ASP A 236 -28.67 5.18 -6.08
C ASP A 236 -27.42 4.68 -5.34
N PRO A 237 -27.24 4.97 -4.03
CA PRO A 237 -26.08 4.50 -3.26
C PRO A 237 -25.99 2.97 -3.13
N TRP A 238 -27.02 2.23 -3.55
CA TRP A 238 -26.95 0.77 -3.63
C TRP A 238 -26.14 0.26 -4.83
N LEU A 239 -25.96 1.03 -5.91
CA LEU A 239 -25.24 0.61 -7.13
C LEU A 239 -23.73 0.46 -6.91
#